data_AF-A0A494Z7H7-F1
#
_entry.id   AF-A0A494Z7H7-F1
#
_cell.length_a   1.000
_cell.length_b   1.000
_cell.length_c   1.000
_cell.angle_alpha   90.00
_cell.angle_beta   90.00
_cell.angle_gamma   90.00
#
_symmetry.space_group_name_H-M   'P 1'
#
loop_
_entity.id
_entity.type
_entity.pdbx_description
1 polymer ?
#
loop_
_entity_poly.entity_id
_entity_poly.type
_entity_poly.pdbx_seq_one_letter_code
_entity_poly.pdbx_strand_id
1 'polypeptide(L)'
;MKIDHSQPLEYSTDQNQLNILGFWIFLGAEIMLFATLFTAYFTLAGRTGSGPTPADMFEITPVLIETFVLLTSSFTIGLGIHAMRLGRKNAMLAFFGITLLLGLGFLGVEIYEFMHYYHIGATYQTSAFTSALMTTLGTHGAHVTLGLFWGTFIIIQVIKRGLTPQNANKAFIFSLYWHFLDVVWIFIFSFVYLKGMM
;
A
#
# COMPACT_ATOMS: atom_id res chain seq x y z
N MET A 1 -23.17 23.40 6.55
CA MET A 1 -22.11 23.41 5.51
C MET A 1 -22.81 23.45 4.17
N LYS A 2 -22.49 24.38 3.27
CA LYS A 2 -23.11 24.40 1.93
C LYS A 2 -22.60 23.19 1.15
N ILE A 3 -23.51 22.40 0.58
CA ILE A 3 -23.19 21.22 -0.22
C ILE A 3 -23.34 21.64 -1.68
N ASP A 4 -22.26 21.56 -2.45
CA ASP A 4 -22.30 21.74 -3.89
C ASP A 4 -22.74 20.44 -4.56
N HIS A 5 -23.89 20.46 -5.21
CA HIS A 5 -24.47 19.31 -5.91
C HIS A 5 -23.92 19.09 -7.33
N SER A 6 -23.11 20.04 -7.84
CA SER A 6 -22.45 19.90 -9.15
C SER A 6 -21.21 19.02 -9.11
N GLN A 7 -20.65 18.81 -7.91
CA GLN A 7 -19.42 18.04 -7.68
C GLN A 7 -19.73 16.66 -7.09
N PRO A 8 -18.83 15.67 -7.29
CA PRO A 8 -18.93 14.38 -6.60
C PRO A 8 -19.02 14.56 -5.08
N LEU A 9 -19.66 13.61 -4.39
CA LEU A 9 -19.85 13.65 -2.93
C LEU A 9 -18.55 13.87 -2.15
N GLU A 10 -17.44 13.33 -2.63
CA GLU A 10 -16.12 13.53 -2.03
C GLU A 10 -15.55 14.96 -2.17
N TYR A 11 -16.07 15.80 -3.08
CA TYR A 11 -15.65 17.19 -3.32
C TYR A 11 -16.72 18.23 -2.96
N SER A 12 -17.87 17.79 -2.45
CA SER A 12 -19.08 18.61 -2.30
C SER A 12 -18.99 19.70 -1.22
N THR A 13 -17.88 19.81 -0.49
CA THR A 13 -17.67 20.85 0.55
C THR A 13 -16.24 21.38 0.48
N ASP A 14 -16.03 22.65 0.82
CA ASP A 14 -14.70 23.27 0.77
C ASP A 14 -13.69 22.53 1.67
N GLN A 15 -14.14 22.09 2.86
CA GLN A 15 -13.29 21.28 3.76
C GLN A 15 -12.88 19.96 3.11
N ASN A 16 -13.77 19.29 2.40
CA ASN A 16 -13.46 18.05 1.71
C ASN A 16 -12.39 18.26 0.63
N GLN A 17 -12.47 19.37 -0.12
CA GLN A 17 -11.47 19.74 -1.12
C GLN A 17 -10.10 19.99 -0.48
N LEU A 18 -10.08 20.75 0.62
CA LEU A 18 -8.87 21.01 1.39
C LEU A 18 -8.26 19.73 1.99
N ASN A 19 -9.09 18.80 2.47
CA ASN A 19 -8.61 17.51 2.98
C ASN A 19 -7.94 16.69 1.87
N ILE A 20 -8.53 16.66 0.67
CA ILE A 20 -7.95 15.96 -0.49
C ILE A 20 -6.62 16.60 -0.89
N LEU A 21 -6.56 17.93 -0.95
CA LEU A 21 -5.33 18.66 -1.24
C LEU A 21 -4.24 18.39 -0.19
N GLY A 22 -4.59 18.47 1.10
CA GLY A 22 -3.67 18.15 2.20
C GLY A 22 -3.15 16.72 2.12
N PHE A 23 -4.01 15.78 1.71
CA PHE A 23 -3.60 14.40 1.51
C PHE A 23 -2.63 14.22 0.32
N TRP A 24 -2.82 14.94 -0.78
CA TRP A 24 -1.84 14.94 -1.88
C TRP A 24 -0.47 15.47 -1.46
N ILE A 25 -0.43 16.51 -0.61
CA ILE A 25 0.82 17.02 -0.05
C ILE A 25 1.47 15.97 0.85
N PHE A 26 0.67 15.27 1.66
CA PHE A 26 1.14 14.14 2.47
C PHE A 26 1.74 13.01 1.60
N LEU A 27 1.07 12.62 0.51
CA LEU A 27 1.63 11.65 -0.44
C LEU A 27 2.96 12.12 -1.04
N GLY A 28 3.12 13.42 -1.31
CA GLY A 28 4.40 14.00 -1.71
C GLY A 28 5.51 13.80 -0.69
N ALA A 29 5.19 13.92 0.61
CA ALA A 29 6.15 13.64 1.68
C ALA A 29 6.50 12.14 1.77
N GLU A 30 5.52 11.25 1.59
CA GLU A 30 5.72 9.80 1.55
C GLU A 30 6.62 9.38 0.39
N ILE A 31 6.49 10.01 -0.79
CA ILE A 31 7.41 9.79 -1.91
C ILE A 31 8.86 10.08 -1.50
N MET A 32 9.10 11.18 -0.78
CA MET A 32 10.44 11.54 -0.31
C MET A 32 10.98 10.56 0.74
N LEU A 33 10.11 10.06 1.63
CA LEU A 33 10.45 9.02 2.60
C LEU A 33 10.91 7.75 1.89
N PHE A 34 10.11 7.20 0.97
CA PHE A 34 10.49 6.01 0.23
C PHE A 34 11.70 6.25 -0.68
N ALA A 35 11.84 7.41 -1.32
CA ALA A 35 13.01 7.75 -2.12
C ALA A 35 14.31 7.69 -1.31
N THR A 36 14.26 8.11 -0.04
CA THR A 36 15.40 8.03 0.88
C THR A 36 15.75 6.57 1.20
N LEU A 37 14.75 5.72 1.44
CA LEU A 37 14.93 4.28 1.67
C LEU A 37 15.50 3.57 0.43
N PHE A 38 14.97 3.85 -0.76
CA PHE A 38 15.49 3.32 -2.02
C PHE A 38 16.94 3.75 -2.26
N THR A 39 17.28 5.01 -1.96
CA THR A 39 18.66 5.50 -2.08
C THR A 39 19.59 4.76 -1.13
N ALA A 40 19.17 4.54 0.11
CA ALA A 40 19.92 3.73 1.07
C ALA A 40 20.10 2.29 0.58
N TYR A 41 19.04 1.67 0.05
CA TYR A 41 19.10 0.33 -0.54
C TYR A 41 20.09 0.28 -1.72
N PHE A 42 19.98 1.18 -2.71
CA PHE A 42 20.86 1.15 -3.88
C PHE A 42 22.33 1.39 -3.55
N THR A 43 22.61 2.21 -2.56
CA THR A 43 23.99 2.44 -2.11
C THR A 43 24.54 1.23 -1.34
N LEU A 44 23.70 0.48 -0.63
CA LEU A 44 24.09 -0.69 0.17
C LEU A 44 23.89 -2.03 -0.54
N ALA A 45 23.32 -2.05 -1.74
CA ALA A 45 22.94 -3.26 -2.47
C ALA A 45 24.09 -4.27 -2.66
N GLY A 46 25.30 -3.77 -2.95
CA GLY A 46 26.50 -4.61 -3.12
C GLY A 46 27.26 -4.91 -1.82
N ARG A 47 26.77 -4.47 -0.66
CA ARG A 47 27.46 -4.60 0.65
C ARG A 47 26.89 -5.76 1.48
N THR A 48 26.95 -6.96 0.92
CA THR A 48 26.47 -8.21 1.54
C THR A 48 27.44 -8.78 2.57
N GLY A 49 28.74 -8.43 2.51
CA GLY A 49 29.74 -8.93 3.44
C GLY A 49 29.89 -10.46 3.33
N SER A 50 29.73 -11.16 4.45
CA SER A 50 29.65 -12.63 4.50
C SER A 50 28.22 -13.17 4.56
N GLY A 51 27.21 -12.30 4.38
CA GLY A 51 25.80 -12.68 4.36
C GLY A 51 25.35 -13.24 3.01
N PRO A 52 24.15 -13.85 2.96
CA PRO A 52 23.58 -14.38 1.73
C PRO A 52 23.38 -13.28 0.67
N THR A 53 23.59 -13.64 -0.60
CA THR A 53 23.44 -12.69 -1.70
C THR A 53 21.97 -12.56 -2.13
N PRO A 54 21.58 -11.48 -2.82
CA PRO A 54 20.20 -11.32 -3.31
C PRO A 54 19.70 -12.51 -4.14
N ALA A 55 20.59 -13.13 -4.93
CA ALA A 55 20.28 -14.29 -5.75
C ALA A 55 20.00 -15.58 -4.93
N ASP A 56 20.55 -15.67 -3.72
CA ASP A 56 20.32 -16.80 -2.82
C ASP A 56 19.05 -16.61 -1.97
N MET A 57 18.56 -15.37 -1.87
CA MET A 57 17.43 -15.01 -1.01
C MET A 57 16.12 -14.89 -1.77
N PHE A 58 16.12 -14.35 -2.99
CA PHE A 58 14.89 -13.97 -3.67
C PHE A 58 14.31 -15.13 -4.49
N GLU A 59 13.08 -15.50 -4.15
CA GLU A 59 12.25 -16.38 -4.98
C GLU A 59 11.28 -15.53 -5.83
N ILE A 60 11.28 -15.73 -7.15
CA ILE A 60 10.43 -14.91 -8.04
C ILE A 60 8.93 -15.24 -7.92
N THR A 61 8.59 -16.47 -7.52
CA THR A 61 7.21 -16.97 -7.56
C THR A 61 6.31 -16.30 -6.52
N PRO A 62 6.68 -16.24 -5.22
CA PRO A 62 5.88 -15.54 -4.21
C PRO A 62 5.67 -14.06 -4.56
N VAL A 63 6.74 -13.41 -4.99
CA VAL A 63 6.76 -11.99 -5.35
C VAL A 63 5.84 -11.68 -6.54
N LEU A 64 5.82 -12.53 -7.57
CA LEU A 64 4.90 -12.37 -8.70
C LEU A 64 3.44 -12.50 -8.25
N ILE A 65 3.14 -13.46 -7.36
CA ILE A 65 1.79 -13.64 -6.81
C ILE A 65 1.38 -12.38 -6.05
N GLU A 66 2.25 -11.83 -5.20
CA GLU A 66 2.02 -10.59 -4.47
C GLU A 66 1.73 -9.41 -5.40
N THR A 67 2.51 -9.24 -6.47
CA THR A 67 2.27 -8.18 -7.47
C THR A 67 0.91 -8.32 -8.13
N PHE A 68 0.52 -9.53 -8.56
CA PHE A 68 -0.81 -9.75 -9.15
C PHE A 68 -1.94 -9.48 -8.15
N VAL A 69 -1.77 -9.89 -6.89
CA VAL A 69 -2.74 -9.66 -5.82
C VAL A 69 -2.92 -8.16 -5.56
N LEU A 70 -1.82 -7.41 -5.43
CA LEU A 70 -1.87 -5.96 -5.19
C LEU A 70 -2.45 -5.20 -6.38
N LEU A 71 -2.05 -5.51 -7.62
CA LEU A 71 -2.61 -4.86 -8.81
C LEU A 71 -4.12 -5.11 -8.93
N THR A 72 -4.56 -6.34 -8.63
CA THR A 72 -5.98 -6.68 -8.58
C THR A 72 -6.69 -5.89 -7.47
N SER A 73 -6.06 -5.77 -6.31
CA SER A 73 -6.56 -4.97 -5.18
C SER A 73 -6.73 -3.49 -5.54
N SER A 74 -5.76 -2.94 -6.27
CA SER A 74 -5.81 -1.57 -6.82
C SER A 74 -7.02 -1.39 -7.72
N PHE A 75 -7.26 -2.35 -8.62
CA PHE A 75 -8.40 -2.28 -9.51
C PHE A 75 -9.73 -2.37 -8.73
N THR A 76 -9.82 -3.23 -7.72
CA THR A 76 -11.05 -3.38 -6.93
C THR A 76 -11.36 -2.14 -6.10
N ILE A 77 -10.38 -1.45 -5.52
CA ILE A 77 -10.65 -0.23 -4.74
C ILE A 77 -11.16 0.89 -5.65
N GLY A 78 -10.64 1.01 -6.88
CA GLY A 78 -11.13 1.93 -7.90
C GLY A 78 -12.59 1.66 -8.28
N LEU A 79 -12.97 0.39 -8.47
CA LEU A 79 -14.36 -0.01 -8.67
C LEU A 79 -15.25 0.32 -7.45
N GLY A 80 -14.71 0.21 -6.24
CA GLY A 80 -15.37 0.61 -5.00
C GLY A 80 -15.73 2.10 -4.98
N ILE A 81 -14.80 2.97 -5.36
CA ILE A 81 -15.04 4.42 -5.50
C ILE A 81 -16.03 4.72 -6.62
N HIS A 82 -15.96 4.00 -7.74
CA HIS A 82 -16.94 4.16 -8.81
C HIS A 82 -18.35 3.79 -8.33
N ALA A 83 -18.50 2.67 -7.61
CA ALA A 83 -19.77 2.27 -7.01
C ALA A 83 -20.28 3.29 -5.98
N MET A 84 -19.38 3.91 -5.22
CA MET A 84 -19.69 4.99 -4.29
C MET A 84 -20.28 6.21 -5.03
N ARG A 85 -19.68 6.63 -6.15
CA ARG A 85 -20.18 7.74 -6.98
C ARG A 85 -21.56 7.46 -7.59
N LEU A 86 -21.87 6.20 -7.87
CA LEU A 86 -23.19 5.75 -8.30
C LEU A 86 -24.21 5.60 -7.16
N GLY A 87 -23.82 5.92 -5.91
CA GLY A 87 -24.68 5.77 -4.73
C GLY A 87 -24.91 4.32 -4.28
N ARG A 88 -24.21 3.35 -4.88
CA ARG A 88 -24.40 1.91 -4.61
C ARG A 88 -23.57 1.47 -3.40
N LYS A 89 -24.06 1.79 -2.20
CA LYS A 89 -23.41 1.49 -0.90
C LYS A 89 -22.95 0.03 -0.79
N ASN A 90 -23.83 -0.94 -1.08
CA ASN A 90 -23.50 -2.36 -0.89
C ASN A 90 -22.40 -2.84 -1.83
N ALA A 91 -22.38 -2.32 -3.07
CA ALA A 91 -21.32 -2.64 -4.04
C ALA A 91 -19.98 -2.04 -3.59
N MET A 92 -19.96 -0.78 -3.13
CA MET A 92 -18.76 -0.17 -2.55
C MET A 92 -18.20 -1.01 -1.40
N LEU A 93 -19.05 -1.43 -0.45
CA LEU A 93 -18.64 -2.25 0.69
C LEU A 93 -18.07 -3.60 0.27
N ALA A 94 -18.66 -4.25 -0.74
CA ALA A 94 -18.16 -5.50 -1.28
C ALA A 94 -16.76 -5.33 -1.90
N PHE A 95 -16.56 -4.30 -2.74
CA PHE A 95 -15.26 -4.03 -3.36
C PHE A 95 -14.19 -3.65 -2.34
N PHE A 96 -14.53 -2.84 -1.33
CA PHE A 96 -13.62 -2.51 -0.24
C PHE A 96 -13.27 -3.77 0.57
N GLY A 97 -14.23 -4.65 0.84
CA GLY A 97 -13.99 -5.92 1.52
C GLY A 97 -13.03 -6.83 0.73
N ILE A 98 -13.24 -6.96 -0.57
CA ILE A 98 -12.35 -7.74 -1.46
C ILE A 98 -10.94 -7.15 -1.45
N THR A 99 -10.81 -5.82 -1.55
CA THR A 99 -9.51 -5.12 -1.49
C THR A 99 -8.77 -5.46 -0.19
N LEU A 100 -9.44 -5.39 0.96
CA LEU A 100 -8.83 -5.69 2.25
C LEU A 100 -8.43 -7.17 2.38
N LEU A 101 -9.21 -8.10 1.83
CA LEU A 101 -8.86 -9.53 1.83
C LEU A 101 -7.63 -9.80 0.96
N LEU A 102 -7.52 -9.14 -0.20
CA LEU A 102 -6.34 -9.24 -1.06
C LEU A 102 -5.10 -8.64 -0.37
N GLY A 103 -5.25 -7.47 0.29
CA GLY A 103 -4.17 -6.88 1.07
C GLY A 103 -3.72 -7.73 2.27
N LEU A 104 -4.64 -8.46 2.92
CA LEU A 104 -4.29 -9.45 3.94
C LEU A 104 -3.53 -10.64 3.36
N GLY A 105 -3.91 -11.10 2.17
CA GLY A 105 -3.17 -12.14 1.45
C GLY A 105 -1.74 -11.70 1.15
N PHE A 106 -1.57 -10.48 0.63
CA PHE A 106 -0.27 -9.86 0.42
C PHE A 106 0.58 -9.84 1.70
N LEU A 107 0.04 -9.29 2.79
CA LEU A 107 0.75 -9.23 4.07
C LEU A 107 1.13 -10.63 4.61
N GLY A 108 0.30 -11.64 4.35
CA GLY A 108 0.59 -13.03 4.73
C GLY A 108 1.79 -13.62 3.99
N VAL A 109 1.92 -13.34 2.69
CA VAL A 109 3.09 -13.78 1.90
C VAL A 109 4.33 -13.00 2.32
N GLU A 110 4.21 -11.69 2.56
CA GLU A 110 5.31 -10.85 3.02
C GLU A 110 5.85 -11.38 4.37
N ILE A 111 4.98 -11.68 5.35
CA ILE A 111 5.40 -12.28 6.63
C ILE A 111 6.11 -13.62 6.43
N TYR A 112 5.62 -14.46 5.50
CA TYR A 112 6.27 -15.72 5.18
C TYR A 112 7.69 -15.53 4.62
N GLU A 113 7.89 -14.57 3.70
CA GLU A 113 9.21 -14.23 3.18
C GLU A 113 10.15 -13.73 4.28
N PHE A 114 9.67 -12.83 5.16
CA PHE A 114 10.45 -12.34 6.29
C PHE A 114 10.89 -13.46 7.23
N MET A 115 10.00 -14.42 7.50
CA MET A 115 10.33 -15.61 8.29
C MET A 115 11.35 -16.49 7.57
N HIS A 116 11.22 -16.68 6.25
CA HIS A 116 12.20 -17.41 5.45
C HIS A 116 13.58 -16.74 5.53
N TYR A 117 13.67 -15.42 5.34
CA TYR A 117 14.91 -14.64 5.47
C TYR A 117 15.56 -14.80 6.84
N TYR A 118 14.75 -14.80 7.91
CA TYR A 118 15.27 -15.04 9.25
C TYR A 118 15.89 -16.44 9.40
N HIS A 119 15.28 -17.48 8.85
CA HIS A 119 15.77 -18.86 8.95
C HIS A 119 17.07 -19.11 8.16
N ILE A 120 17.25 -18.44 7.02
CA ILE A 120 18.50 -18.49 6.24
C ILE A 120 19.60 -17.59 6.83
N GLY A 121 19.35 -16.99 8.00
CA GLY A 121 20.32 -16.14 8.70
C GLY A 121 20.45 -14.74 8.10
N ALA A 122 19.52 -14.30 7.25
CA ALA A 122 19.47 -12.94 6.76
C ALA A 122 18.67 -12.07 7.75
N THR A 123 19.36 -11.53 8.74
CA THR A 123 18.76 -10.66 9.77
C THR A 123 19.20 -9.20 9.60
N TYR A 124 18.59 -8.27 10.33
CA TYR A 124 19.01 -6.87 10.34
C TYR A 124 20.51 -6.66 10.66
N GLN A 125 21.14 -7.58 11.39
CA GLN A 125 22.54 -7.45 11.83
C GLN A 125 23.54 -8.14 10.90
N THR A 126 23.10 -8.92 9.92
CA THR A 126 24.03 -9.74 9.12
C THR A 126 24.73 -8.97 8.03
N SER A 127 24.05 -8.03 7.38
CA SER A 127 24.68 -7.19 6.36
C SER A 127 23.96 -5.86 6.20
N ALA A 128 24.69 -4.87 5.68
CA ALA A 128 24.11 -3.57 5.35
C ALA A 128 23.02 -3.69 4.25
N PHE A 129 23.19 -4.64 3.33
CA PHE A 129 22.18 -5.01 2.34
C PHE A 129 20.88 -5.48 2.99
N THR A 130 20.96 -6.51 3.84
CA THR A 130 19.77 -7.11 4.49
C THR A 130 19.06 -6.10 5.39
N SER A 131 19.79 -5.26 6.12
CA SER A 131 19.20 -4.19 6.92
C SER A 131 18.43 -3.18 6.06
N ALA A 132 19.01 -2.73 4.94
CA ALA A 132 18.35 -1.77 4.05
C ALA A 132 17.12 -2.38 3.37
N LEU A 133 17.22 -3.65 2.95
CA LEU A 133 16.13 -4.44 2.39
C LEU A 133 14.97 -4.54 3.38
N MET A 134 15.21 -5.11 4.57
CA MET A 134 14.17 -5.32 5.58
C MET A 134 13.56 -4.01 6.08
N THR A 135 14.32 -2.92 6.11
CA THR A 135 13.77 -1.59 6.44
C THR A 135 12.84 -1.09 5.34
N THR A 136 13.20 -1.26 4.07
CA THR A 136 12.40 -0.81 2.92
C THR A 136 11.10 -1.61 2.82
N LEU A 137 11.19 -2.95 2.83
CA LEU A 137 10.02 -3.84 2.80
C LEU A 137 9.19 -3.67 4.07
N GLY A 138 9.83 -3.69 5.25
CA GLY A 138 9.11 -3.58 6.53
C GLY A 138 8.36 -2.27 6.68
N THR A 139 8.91 -1.17 6.16
CA THR A 139 8.21 0.11 6.10
C THR A 139 7.01 0.03 5.17
N HIS A 140 7.15 -0.59 3.99
CA HIS A 140 6.03 -0.82 3.09
C HIS A 140 4.93 -1.69 3.72
N GLY A 141 5.27 -2.86 4.26
CA GLY A 141 4.34 -3.74 4.96
C GLY A 141 3.65 -3.07 6.16
N ALA A 142 4.35 -2.20 6.89
CA ALA A 142 3.76 -1.38 7.95
C ALA A 142 2.70 -0.40 7.40
N HIS A 143 2.96 0.25 6.26
CA HIS A 143 1.99 1.12 5.60
C HIS A 143 0.76 0.33 5.13
N VAL A 144 0.95 -0.84 4.52
CA VAL A 144 -0.18 -1.72 4.12
C VAL A 144 -1.00 -2.14 5.33
N THR A 145 -0.35 -2.53 6.42
CA THR A 145 -1.01 -2.90 7.68
C THR A 145 -1.84 -1.75 8.24
N LEU A 146 -1.30 -0.53 8.30
CA LEU A 146 -2.04 0.67 8.71
C LEU A 146 -3.22 0.96 7.78
N GLY A 147 -3.03 0.78 6.48
CA GLY A 147 -4.09 0.85 5.48
C GLY A 147 -5.22 -0.14 5.76
N LEU A 148 -4.90 -1.40 6.09
CA LEU A 148 -5.90 -2.43 6.37
C LEU A 148 -6.80 -2.04 7.55
N PHE A 149 -6.21 -1.54 8.64
CA PHE A 149 -6.96 -1.02 9.78
C PHE A 149 -7.82 0.18 9.39
N TRP A 150 -7.25 1.14 8.65
CA TRP A 150 -7.97 2.33 8.22
C TRP A 150 -9.17 2.00 7.32
N GLY A 151 -8.99 1.15 6.32
CA GLY A 151 -10.05 0.69 5.43
C GLY A 151 -11.16 -0.06 6.18
N THR A 152 -10.79 -0.89 7.16
CA THR A 152 -11.75 -1.57 8.04
C THR A 152 -12.60 -0.57 8.83
N PHE A 153 -11.98 0.48 9.40
CA PHE A 153 -12.72 1.52 10.10
C PHE A 153 -13.65 2.32 9.18
N ILE A 154 -13.25 2.57 7.93
CA ILE A 154 -14.11 3.24 6.93
C ILE A 154 -15.33 2.37 6.60
N ILE A 155 -15.13 1.07 6.37
CA ILE A 155 -16.24 0.11 6.14
C ILE A 155 -17.24 0.17 7.30
N ILE A 156 -16.76 0.09 8.54
CA ILE A 156 -17.62 0.17 9.74
C ILE A 156 -18.35 1.52 9.81
N GLN A 157 -17.66 2.62 9.50
CA GLN A 157 -18.23 3.96 9.51
C GLN A 157 -19.34 4.10 8.45
N VAL A 158 -19.14 3.57 7.24
CA VAL A 158 -20.12 3.60 6.14
C VAL A 158 -21.31 2.69 6.45
N ILE A 159 -21.10 1.52 7.06
CA ILE A 159 -22.19 0.64 7.51
C ILE A 159 -23.09 1.38 8.50
N LYS A 160 -22.51 1.97 9.55
CA LYS A 160 -23.23 2.63 10.66
C LYS A 160 -23.88 3.97 10.29
N ARG A 161 -23.18 4.81 9.52
CA ARG A 161 -23.60 6.21 9.25
C ARG A 161 -24.07 6.46 7.81
N GLY A 162 -23.93 5.48 6.93
CA GLY A 162 -24.31 5.61 5.52
C GLY A 162 -23.28 6.37 4.68
N LEU A 163 -23.65 6.65 3.42
CA LEU A 163 -22.84 7.43 2.49
C LEU A 163 -23.13 8.93 2.69
N THR A 164 -22.42 9.54 3.63
CA THR A 164 -22.41 11.00 3.81
C THR A 164 -21.26 11.63 3.03
N PRO A 165 -21.31 12.94 2.71
CA PRO A 165 -20.19 13.63 2.06
C PRO A 165 -18.85 13.48 2.79
N GLN A 166 -18.88 13.41 4.12
CA GLN A 166 -17.67 13.21 4.93
C GLN A 166 -17.15 11.78 4.81
N ASN A 167 -18.03 10.77 4.82
CA ASN A 167 -17.63 9.38 4.66
C ASN A 167 -17.12 9.10 3.24
N ALA A 168 -17.73 9.72 2.22
CA ALA A 168 -17.30 9.63 0.83
C ALA A 168 -15.90 10.25 0.64
N ASN A 169 -15.65 11.41 1.24
CA ASN A 169 -14.32 12.05 1.23
C ASN A 169 -13.25 11.15 1.88
N LYS A 170 -13.54 10.58 3.06
CA LYS A 170 -12.63 9.65 3.73
C LYS A 170 -12.34 8.41 2.88
N ALA A 171 -13.37 7.82 2.26
CA ALA A 171 -13.21 6.66 1.40
C ALA A 171 -12.37 6.97 0.15
N PHE A 172 -12.58 8.15 -0.45
CA PHE A 172 -11.79 8.62 -1.59
C PHE A 172 -10.32 8.84 -1.23
N ILE A 173 -10.05 9.52 -0.11
CA ILE A 173 -8.69 9.72 0.42
C ILE A 173 -8.00 8.37 0.68
N PHE A 174 -8.71 7.43 1.29
CA PHE A 174 -8.21 6.07 1.49
C PHE A 174 -7.89 5.36 0.17
N SER A 175 -8.71 5.53 -0.86
CA SER A 175 -8.41 4.96 -2.19
C SER A 175 -7.13 5.55 -2.78
N LEU A 176 -6.89 6.85 -2.63
CA LEU A 176 -5.63 7.49 -3.07
C LEU A 176 -4.43 6.90 -2.32
N TYR A 177 -4.56 6.71 -1.01
CA TYR A 177 -3.54 6.06 -0.19
C TYR A 177 -3.24 4.64 -0.69
N TRP A 178 -4.28 3.83 -0.92
CA TRP A 178 -4.12 2.44 -1.34
C TRP A 178 -3.41 2.33 -2.70
N HIS A 179 -3.84 3.13 -3.68
CA HIS A 179 -3.17 3.20 -4.97
C HIS A 179 -1.71 3.64 -4.86
N PHE A 180 -1.40 4.56 -3.93
CA PHE A 180 -0.03 4.98 -3.69
C PHE A 180 0.84 3.81 -3.18
N LEU A 181 0.32 3.00 -2.25
CA LEU A 181 1.04 1.80 -1.79
C LEU A 181 1.32 0.84 -2.94
N ASP A 182 0.32 0.57 -3.79
CA ASP A 182 0.50 -0.30 -4.95
C ASP A 182 1.60 0.23 -5.89
N VAL A 183 1.65 1.54 -6.12
CA VAL A 183 2.71 2.18 -6.92
C VAL A 183 4.08 1.95 -6.27
N VAL A 184 4.24 2.22 -4.98
CA VAL A 184 5.51 1.98 -4.27
C VAL A 184 5.94 0.51 -4.38
N TRP A 185 5.00 -0.43 -4.27
CA TRP A 185 5.30 -1.85 -4.43
C TRP A 185 5.84 -2.19 -5.82
N ILE A 186 5.28 -1.61 -6.89
CA ILE A 186 5.80 -1.79 -8.25
C ILE A 186 7.27 -1.35 -8.35
N PHE A 187 7.64 -0.25 -7.67
CA PHE A 187 9.04 0.18 -7.58
C PHE A 187 9.90 -0.81 -6.80
N ILE A 188 9.42 -1.34 -5.66
CA ILE A 188 10.12 -2.38 -4.90
C ILE A 188 10.34 -3.62 -5.78
N PHE A 189 9.27 -4.15 -6.37
CA PHE A 189 9.34 -5.30 -7.28
C PHE A 189 10.38 -5.10 -8.40
N SER A 190 10.32 -3.96 -9.08
CA SER A 190 11.16 -3.71 -10.26
C SER A 190 12.63 -3.47 -9.90
N PHE A 191 12.90 -2.71 -8.85
CA PHE A 191 14.26 -2.26 -8.54
C PHE A 191 14.97 -3.06 -7.44
N VAL A 192 14.23 -3.74 -6.58
CA VAL A 192 14.78 -4.57 -5.50
C VAL A 192 14.82 -6.02 -5.95
N TYR A 193 13.66 -6.62 -6.24
CA TYR A 193 13.57 -8.04 -6.57
C TYR A 193 14.08 -8.33 -7.97
N LEU A 194 13.52 -7.71 -9.01
CA LEU A 194 13.86 -8.03 -10.40
C LEU A 194 15.33 -7.73 -10.71
N LYS A 195 15.84 -6.59 -10.25
CA LYS A 195 17.26 -6.24 -10.37
C LYS A 195 18.17 -7.10 -9.46
N GLY A 196 17.69 -7.51 -8.29
CA GLY A 196 18.47 -8.36 -7.38
C GLY A 196 18.64 -9.80 -7.88
N MET A 197 17.72 -10.27 -8.73
CA MET A 197 17.78 -11.61 -9.35
C MET A 197 18.56 -11.67 -10.68
N MET A 198 18.93 -10.52 -11.26
CA MET A 198 19.73 -10.41 -12.50
C MET A 198 21.21 -10.17 -12.19
#